data_AF-A0A6P5EZY6-F1
#
_entry.id   AF-A0A6P5EZY6-F1
#
_cell.length_a   1.000
_cell.length_b   1.000
_cell.length_c   1.000
_cell.angle_alpha   90.00
_cell.angle_beta   90.00
_cell.angle_gamma   90.00
#
_symmetry.space_group_name_H-M   'P 1'
#
loop_
_entity.id
_entity.type
_entity.pdbx_description
1 polymer ?
#
loop_
_entity_poly.entity_id
_entity_poly.type
_entity_poly.pdbx_seq_one_letter_code
_entity_poly.pdbx_strand_id
1 'polypeptide(L)'
;MEDRNDSISTKNSSFCSVTIVNIAQKLIAEIFGMFVIIVIGCGSVVVNKMYGAVTFLGICITWGLVVMVMVYSLGHISGAHFNPAVTLTFAALGRFPLKQVPLYILSQLVGATLGSWVLFLLLSPGPEHFYGTTPIASDRQSLFLEIIISFLLMFVISAVSTDARAIRELAGIVVGSAVVMLSVLAGLISGASMNPARSIGPAIVMHNYKSLWIYIFAPVIGMLAGGFTYNFFGTMMASRSDRIEEDTISKMEEGGGSSVGIEGSRVCSPTVVACIQRLIAEAVGTFFIIFIGCGSIVGNKIYTTVTFPGICIAWGLVVMAMIYTVGHISGAHFNPAVTITFTALRTFPVKEAPLYIVAQLVGATFGSGVLYLLLKPKPEQFYGTTPVGSDIQSFVLEIIISFLLMFVISGASADTRAIGELGGLAVGATILIACLAAGPISGASMNPARSIGPAIVMHNYKALWAYIFGPVIGMLAGGFTYKLIKFTDKPSQNVTKNSPFLKNINSSNDD
;
A
#
# COMPACT_ATOMS: atom_id res chain seq x y z
N MET A 1 -14.05 -20.19 55.95
CA MET A 1 -14.46 -19.15 54.97
C MET A 1 -13.33 -18.17 54.68
N GLU A 2 -12.31 -18.04 55.55
CA GLU A 2 -11.12 -17.19 55.33
C GLU A 2 -10.17 -17.68 54.21
N ASP A 3 -9.85 -18.96 54.12
CA ASP A 3 -8.90 -19.48 53.10
C ASP A 3 -9.37 -19.31 51.63
N ARG A 4 -10.68 -19.16 51.41
CA ARG A 4 -11.24 -18.90 50.08
C ARG A 4 -11.11 -17.43 49.67
N ASN A 5 -11.02 -16.51 50.62
CA ASN A 5 -10.84 -15.07 50.33
C ASN A 5 -9.37 -14.72 50.03
N ASP A 6 -8.41 -15.37 50.71
CA ASP A 6 -6.99 -15.10 50.47
C ASP A 6 -6.47 -15.67 49.14
N SER A 7 -7.00 -16.80 48.69
CA SER A 7 -6.69 -17.38 47.36
C SER A 7 -7.29 -16.58 46.18
N ILE A 8 -8.40 -15.86 46.41
CA ILE A 8 -8.99 -14.94 45.43
C ILE A 8 -8.23 -13.59 45.43
N SER A 9 -7.85 -13.09 46.61
CA SER A 9 -7.05 -11.87 46.78
C SER A 9 -5.68 -11.98 46.10
N THR A 10 -4.99 -13.10 46.28
CA THR A 10 -3.65 -13.36 45.70
C THR A 10 -3.68 -13.62 44.18
N LYS A 11 -4.74 -14.24 43.64
CA LYS A 11 -4.94 -14.35 42.18
C LYS A 11 -5.24 -12.99 41.55
N ASN A 12 -6.05 -12.17 42.20
CA ASN A 12 -6.37 -10.82 41.73
C ASN A 12 -5.15 -9.88 41.79
N SER A 13 -4.28 -10.00 42.80
CA SER A 13 -3.05 -9.18 42.90
C SER A 13 -1.98 -9.60 41.88
N SER A 14 -1.79 -10.90 41.63
CA SER A 14 -0.90 -11.43 40.59
C SER A 14 -1.36 -11.05 39.18
N PHE A 15 -2.65 -11.18 38.89
CA PHE A 15 -3.24 -10.78 37.60
C PHE A 15 -3.15 -9.27 37.36
N CYS A 16 -3.34 -8.46 38.39
CA CYS A 16 -3.17 -7.00 38.34
C CYS A 16 -1.69 -6.63 38.08
N SER A 17 -0.75 -7.28 38.75
CA SER A 17 0.69 -7.06 38.57
C SER A 17 1.17 -7.39 37.15
N VAL A 18 0.77 -8.55 36.60
CA VAL A 18 1.12 -8.95 35.21
C VAL A 18 0.50 -7.99 34.18
N THR A 19 -0.74 -7.55 34.41
CA THR A 19 -1.42 -6.59 33.51
C THR A 19 -0.76 -5.21 33.54
N ILE A 20 -0.32 -4.73 34.71
CA ILE A 20 0.38 -3.44 34.86
C ILE A 20 1.76 -3.49 34.18
N VAL A 21 2.52 -4.57 34.39
CA VAL A 21 3.84 -4.76 33.76
C VAL A 21 3.71 -4.75 32.23
N ASN A 22 2.70 -5.43 31.69
CA ASN A 22 2.43 -5.44 30.24
C ASN A 22 2.07 -4.06 29.68
N ILE A 23 1.33 -3.22 30.42
CA ILE A 23 1.01 -1.85 29.97
C ILE A 23 2.26 -0.97 30.04
N ALA A 24 3.04 -1.05 31.11
CA ALA A 24 4.27 -0.27 31.24
C ALA A 24 5.26 -0.56 30.10
N GLN A 25 5.44 -1.83 29.74
CA GLN A 25 6.29 -2.23 28.60
C GLN A 25 5.83 -1.61 27.28
N LYS A 26 4.51 -1.62 27.02
CA LYS A 26 3.92 -0.99 25.84
C LYS A 26 4.18 0.51 25.79
N LEU A 27 3.98 1.20 26.91
CA LEU A 27 4.20 2.64 27.02
C LEU A 27 5.67 3.03 26.83
N ILE A 28 6.60 2.23 27.39
CA ILE A 28 8.05 2.43 27.19
C ILE A 28 8.42 2.21 25.73
N ALA A 29 7.89 1.16 25.08
CA ALA A 29 8.11 0.92 23.66
C ALA A 29 7.59 2.07 22.78
N GLU A 30 6.41 2.62 23.07
CA GLU A 30 5.87 3.80 22.36
C GLU A 30 6.74 5.06 22.57
N ILE A 31 7.22 5.31 23.80
CA ILE A 31 8.14 6.41 24.09
C ILE A 31 9.44 6.24 23.29
N PHE A 32 10.06 5.06 23.39
CA PHE A 32 11.36 4.79 22.76
C PHE A 32 11.26 4.81 21.23
N GLY A 33 10.23 4.20 20.65
CA GLY A 33 10.04 4.21 19.20
C GLY A 33 9.81 5.63 18.66
N MET A 34 8.97 6.43 19.33
CA MET A 34 8.75 7.82 18.92
C MET A 34 10.00 8.69 19.12
N PHE A 35 10.76 8.46 20.20
CA PHE A 35 12.05 9.09 20.44
C PHE A 35 13.02 8.84 19.28
N VAL A 36 13.24 7.58 18.90
CA VAL A 36 14.14 7.20 17.79
C VAL A 36 13.66 7.76 16.46
N ILE A 37 12.35 7.69 16.18
CA ILE A 37 11.74 8.27 14.97
C ILE A 37 12.02 9.77 14.87
N ILE A 38 11.89 10.53 15.98
CA ILE A 38 12.19 11.97 15.94
C ILE A 38 13.69 12.21 15.81
N VAL A 39 14.54 11.54 16.59
CA VAL A 39 16.00 11.74 16.52
C VAL A 39 16.51 11.50 15.11
N ILE A 40 16.12 10.41 14.45
CA ILE A 40 16.61 10.08 13.12
C ILE A 40 15.87 10.86 12.03
N GLY A 41 14.54 10.91 12.08
CA GLY A 41 13.69 11.56 11.09
C GLY A 41 13.89 13.08 11.07
N CYS A 42 13.67 13.75 12.21
CA CYS A 42 13.93 15.19 12.31
C CYS A 42 15.43 15.51 12.25
N GLY A 43 16.28 14.62 12.74
CA GLY A 43 17.74 14.72 12.60
C GLY A 43 18.17 14.89 11.15
N SER A 44 17.61 14.08 10.25
CA SER A 44 17.88 14.19 8.80
C SER A 44 17.49 15.56 8.23
N VAL A 45 16.41 16.17 8.73
CA VAL A 45 15.93 17.49 8.30
C VAL A 45 16.89 18.58 8.76
N VAL A 46 17.24 18.62 10.05
CA VAL A 46 18.14 19.64 10.59
C VAL A 46 19.55 19.52 10.00
N VAL A 47 20.09 18.30 9.87
CA VAL A 47 21.39 18.06 9.23
C VAL A 47 21.38 18.54 7.78
N ASN A 48 20.30 18.30 7.03
CA ASN A 48 20.20 18.81 5.68
C ASN A 48 20.13 20.34 5.63
N LYS A 49 19.42 20.99 6.57
CA LYS A 49 19.35 22.45 6.60
C LYS A 49 20.69 23.08 6.97
N MET A 50 21.44 22.47 7.89
CA MET A 50 22.74 22.99 8.35
C MET A 50 23.88 22.71 7.35
N TYR A 51 23.89 21.53 6.73
CA TYR A 51 25.06 21.05 5.97
C TYR A 51 24.74 20.66 4.52
N GLY A 52 23.48 20.59 4.11
CA GLY A 52 23.07 20.20 2.75
C GLY A 52 23.36 18.74 2.36
N ALA A 53 23.77 17.89 3.30
CA ALA A 53 24.35 16.58 3.01
C ALA A 53 23.35 15.46 2.70
N VAL A 54 22.09 15.58 3.12
CA VAL A 54 21.12 14.46 3.07
C VAL A 54 20.27 14.48 1.81
N THR A 55 19.95 15.67 1.28
CA THR A 55 18.97 15.94 0.21
C THR A 55 17.51 15.65 0.62
N PHE A 56 16.55 16.18 -0.14
CA PHE A 56 15.12 15.94 0.10
C PHE A 56 14.75 14.45 -0.01
N LEU A 57 15.28 13.76 -1.03
CA LEU A 57 15.02 12.33 -1.21
C LEU A 57 15.60 11.51 -0.04
N GLY A 58 16.80 11.85 0.42
CA GLY A 58 17.41 11.20 1.58
C GLY A 58 16.55 11.34 2.83
N ILE A 59 16.00 12.54 3.10
CA ILE A 59 15.06 12.77 4.20
C ILE A 59 13.84 11.83 4.10
N CYS A 60 13.22 11.73 2.92
CA CYS A 60 12.04 10.88 2.72
C CYS A 60 12.35 9.39 2.99
N ILE A 61 13.50 8.92 2.51
CA ILE A 61 13.97 7.55 2.74
C ILE A 61 14.26 7.33 4.23
N THR A 62 14.93 8.28 4.89
CA THR A 62 15.23 8.20 6.32
C THR A 62 13.96 8.06 7.17
N TRP A 63 12.91 8.85 6.89
CA TRP A 63 11.63 8.76 7.60
C TRP A 63 10.97 7.38 7.44
N GLY A 64 10.94 6.83 6.23
CA GLY A 64 10.34 5.51 6.02
C GLY A 64 11.16 4.37 6.60
N LEU A 65 12.49 4.42 6.50
CA LEU A 65 13.38 3.40 7.05
C LEU A 65 13.32 3.38 8.58
N VAL A 66 13.34 4.54 9.26
CA VAL A 66 13.25 4.55 10.73
C VAL A 66 11.90 4.00 11.21
N VAL A 67 10.80 4.32 10.52
CA VAL A 67 9.49 3.73 10.84
C VAL A 67 9.50 2.22 10.63
N MET A 68 10.03 1.73 9.51
CA MET A 68 10.19 0.29 9.25
C MET A 68 10.96 -0.42 10.37
N VAL A 69 12.12 0.13 10.76
CA VAL A 69 12.95 -0.44 11.82
C VAL A 69 12.18 -0.48 13.14
N MET A 70 11.53 0.62 13.54
CA MET A 70 10.79 0.64 14.81
C MET A 70 9.55 -0.27 14.80
N VAL A 71 8.88 -0.43 13.65
CA VAL A 71 7.77 -1.40 13.52
C VAL A 71 8.28 -2.83 13.73
N TYR A 72 9.41 -3.21 13.12
CA TYR A 72 9.99 -4.55 13.33
C TYR A 72 10.53 -4.75 14.75
N SER A 73 11.19 -3.73 15.32
CA SER A 73 11.82 -3.84 16.64
C SER A 73 10.83 -3.86 17.79
N LEU A 74 9.71 -3.14 17.70
CA LEU A 74 8.82 -2.88 18.84
C LEU A 74 7.36 -3.23 18.56
N GLY A 75 7.00 -3.60 17.33
CA GLY A 75 5.63 -3.95 16.95
C GLY A 75 5.05 -5.11 17.75
N HIS A 76 5.88 -6.12 18.07
CA HIS A 76 5.46 -7.25 18.91
C HIS A 76 5.24 -6.88 20.39
N ILE A 77 5.70 -5.69 20.84
CA ILE A 77 5.55 -5.20 22.21
C ILE A 77 4.32 -4.29 22.30
N SER A 78 4.34 -3.14 21.59
CA SER A 78 3.29 -2.11 21.70
C SER A 78 2.24 -2.13 20.60
N GLY A 79 2.47 -2.88 19.52
CA GLY A 79 1.76 -2.69 18.25
C GLY A 79 2.38 -1.60 17.36
N ALA A 80 3.43 -0.92 17.82
CA ALA A 80 4.18 0.10 17.08
C ALA A 80 3.28 1.19 16.47
N HIS A 81 2.43 1.82 17.29
CA HIS A 81 1.55 2.88 16.80
C HIS A 81 2.36 4.13 16.45
N PHE A 82 3.22 4.57 17.37
CA PHE A 82 4.09 5.75 17.28
C PHE A 82 3.40 7.01 16.77
N ASN A 83 2.08 7.08 16.88
CA ASN A 83 1.26 8.07 16.22
C ASN A 83 -0.10 8.17 16.92
N PRO A 84 -0.45 9.36 17.45
CA PRO A 84 -1.75 9.59 18.07
C PRO A 84 -2.93 9.28 17.13
N ALA A 85 -2.81 9.62 15.84
CA ALA A 85 -3.87 9.40 14.86
C ALA A 85 -4.08 7.90 14.54
N VAL A 86 -3.01 7.11 14.49
CA VAL A 86 -3.10 5.63 14.36
C VAL A 86 -3.78 5.03 15.59
N THR A 87 -3.36 5.46 16.78
CA THR A 87 -3.91 4.99 18.07
C THR A 87 -5.40 5.27 18.17
N LEU A 88 -5.82 6.49 17.84
CA LEU A 88 -7.23 6.89 17.82
C LEU A 88 -8.02 6.08 16.79
N THR A 89 -7.45 5.83 15.61
CA THR A 89 -8.14 5.07 14.56
C THR A 89 -8.35 3.62 14.96
N PHE A 90 -7.34 2.93 15.49
CA PHE A 90 -7.54 1.55 15.96
C PHE A 90 -8.52 1.48 17.13
N ALA A 91 -8.55 2.48 18.02
CA ALA A 91 -9.53 2.54 19.08
C ALA A 91 -10.96 2.74 18.53
N ALA A 92 -11.13 3.62 17.53
CA ALA A 92 -12.41 3.85 16.85
C ALA A 92 -12.91 2.62 16.08
N LEU A 93 -12.00 1.80 15.55
CA LEU A 93 -12.31 0.51 14.91
C LEU A 93 -12.55 -0.62 15.91
N GLY A 94 -12.51 -0.37 17.23
CA GLY A 94 -12.64 -1.39 18.26
C GLY A 94 -11.47 -2.36 18.36
N ARG A 95 -10.33 -2.04 17.72
CA ARG A 95 -9.11 -2.87 17.68
C ARG A 95 -8.07 -2.46 18.73
N PHE A 96 -8.34 -1.43 19.53
CA PHE A 96 -7.48 -0.98 20.62
C PHE A 96 -8.30 -0.49 21.83
N PRO A 97 -7.93 -0.85 23.07
CA PRO A 97 -8.71 -0.51 24.25
C PRO A 97 -8.71 1.00 24.54
N LEU A 98 -9.92 1.60 24.58
CA LEU A 98 -10.12 3.05 24.80
C LEU A 98 -9.41 3.60 26.05
N LYS A 99 -9.32 2.80 27.12
CA LYS A 99 -8.66 3.19 28.37
C LYS A 99 -7.14 3.41 28.22
N GLN A 100 -6.50 2.76 27.24
CA GLN A 100 -5.06 2.90 26.99
C GLN A 100 -4.74 4.05 26.02
N VAL A 101 -5.73 4.59 25.32
CA VAL A 101 -5.53 5.65 24.32
C VAL A 101 -4.84 6.89 24.90
N PRO A 102 -5.29 7.49 26.04
CA PRO A 102 -4.62 8.66 26.59
C PRO A 102 -3.17 8.39 26.98
N LEU A 103 -2.88 7.18 27.48
CA LEU A 103 -1.54 6.78 27.90
C LEU A 103 -0.61 6.63 26.69
N TYR A 104 -1.08 6.00 25.61
CA TYR A 104 -0.30 5.88 24.37
C TYR A 104 -0.01 7.25 23.74
N ILE A 105 -1.02 8.12 23.66
CA ILE A 105 -0.83 9.47 23.13
C ILE A 105 0.18 10.25 23.96
N LEU A 106 0.07 10.19 25.30
CA LEU A 106 1.04 10.84 26.19
C LEU A 106 2.46 10.27 26.00
N SER A 107 2.60 8.95 25.94
CA SER A 107 3.87 8.27 25.67
C SER A 107 4.52 8.73 24.36
N GLN A 108 3.73 8.82 23.28
CA GLN A 108 4.21 9.28 21.98
C GLN A 108 4.63 10.76 22.05
N LEU A 109 3.86 11.63 22.72
CA LEU A 109 4.22 13.04 22.87
C LEU A 109 5.50 13.22 23.71
N VAL A 110 5.67 12.43 24.77
CA VAL A 110 6.89 12.42 25.60
C VAL A 110 8.08 11.97 24.76
N GLY A 111 7.99 10.84 24.06
CA GLY A 111 9.04 10.35 23.18
C GLY A 111 9.43 11.38 22.11
N ALA A 112 8.44 12.00 21.47
CA ALA A 112 8.69 13.00 20.45
C ALA A 112 9.39 14.26 20.98
N THR A 113 8.98 14.72 22.17
CA THR A 113 9.58 15.90 22.82
C THR A 113 11.01 15.60 23.28
N LEU A 114 11.25 14.43 23.89
CA LEU A 114 12.59 14.01 24.32
C LEU A 114 13.55 13.86 23.12
N GLY A 115 13.08 13.25 22.03
CA GLY A 115 13.90 13.09 20.82
C GLY A 115 14.25 14.45 20.20
N SER A 116 13.29 15.37 20.20
CA SER A 116 13.52 16.74 19.75
C SER A 116 14.50 17.50 20.65
N TRP A 117 14.42 17.32 21.97
CA TRP A 117 15.32 17.99 22.91
C TRP A 117 16.76 17.49 22.76
N VAL A 118 16.95 16.18 22.57
CA VAL A 118 18.26 15.60 22.25
C VAL A 118 18.82 16.18 20.96
N LEU A 119 18.02 16.32 19.90
CA LEU A 119 18.46 16.97 18.66
C LEU A 119 18.87 18.42 18.87
N PHE A 120 18.09 19.17 19.66
CA PHE A 120 18.39 20.55 19.98
C PHE A 120 19.74 20.69 20.69
N LEU A 121 20.02 19.83 21.69
CA LEU A 121 21.28 19.84 22.42
C LEU A 121 22.47 19.40 21.56
N LEU A 122 22.30 18.35 20.76
CA LEU A 122 23.40 17.78 19.97
C LEU A 122 23.83 18.68 18.81
N LEU A 123 22.87 19.37 18.17
CA LEU A 123 23.13 20.13 16.95
C LEU A 123 23.06 21.64 17.14
N SER A 124 22.53 22.11 18.28
CA SER A 124 22.35 23.54 18.59
C SER A 124 21.82 24.35 17.40
N PRO A 125 20.69 23.94 16.78
CA PRO A 125 20.21 24.56 15.56
C PRO A 125 19.73 26.00 15.81
N GLY A 126 20.11 26.91 14.91
CA GLY A 126 19.57 28.27 14.89
C GLY A 126 18.07 28.29 14.53
N PRO A 127 17.37 29.43 14.73
CA PRO A 127 15.94 29.58 14.44
C PRO A 127 15.53 29.21 12.99
N GLU A 128 16.41 29.48 12.03
CA GLU A 128 16.27 29.16 10.60
C GLU A 128 16.34 27.65 10.30
N HIS A 129 16.95 26.88 11.20
CA HIS A 129 17.14 25.44 11.08
C HIS A 129 15.99 24.62 11.70
N PHE A 130 14.79 25.20 11.80
CA PHE A 130 13.60 24.52 12.35
C PHE A 130 13.33 23.17 11.66
N TYR A 131 13.27 22.08 12.43
CA TYR A 131 13.11 20.71 11.93
C TYR A 131 11.72 20.11 12.19
N GLY A 132 10.81 20.89 12.77
CA GLY A 132 9.39 20.52 12.83
C GLY A 132 8.67 20.70 11.50
N THR A 133 7.37 20.40 11.48
CA THR A 133 6.56 20.50 10.26
C THR A 133 5.98 21.89 10.11
N THR A 134 6.18 22.50 8.95
CA THR A 134 5.50 23.74 8.55
C THR A 134 5.09 23.66 7.08
N PRO A 135 3.95 24.27 6.70
CA PRO A 135 3.48 24.22 5.33
C PRO A 135 4.36 25.13 4.46
N ILE A 136 4.78 24.62 3.30
CA ILE A 136 5.45 25.40 2.26
C ILE A 136 4.39 26.05 1.36
N ALA A 137 3.33 25.30 1.08
CA ALA A 137 2.17 25.79 0.35
C ALA A 137 1.14 26.49 1.27
N SER A 138 0.00 26.89 0.72
CA SER A 138 -1.08 27.49 1.51
C SER A 138 -1.63 26.52 2.56
N ASP A 139 -2.04 27.05 3.72
CA ASP A 139 -2.65 26.26 4.81
C ASP A 139 -3.79 25.36 4.31
N ARG A 140 -4.65 25.87 3.41
CA ARG A 140 -5.74 25.09 2.82
C ARG A 140 -5.22 23.90 2.02
N GLN A 141 -4.23 24.12 1.15
CA GLN A 141 -3.65 23.07 0.32
C GLN A 141 -2.94 22.01 1.17
N SER A 142 -2.18 22.44 2.18
CA SER A 142 -1.49 21.55 3.10
C SER A 142 -2.45 20.77 3.99
N LEU A 143 -3.57 21.38 4.43
CA LEU A 143 -4.64 20.69 5.16
C LEU A 143 -5.24 19.54 4.34
N PHE A 144 -5.69 19.81 3.12
CA PHE A 144 -6.28 18.77 2.27
C PHE A 144 -5.26 17.68 1.93
N LEU A 145 -4.01 18.06 1.64
CA LEU A 145 -2.98 17.08 1.34
C LEU A 145 -2.66 16.20 2.55
N GLU A 146 -2.54 16.76 3.76
CA GLU A 146 -2.32 15.99 5.00
C GLU A 146 -3.48 15.03 5.29
N ILE A 147 -4.74 15.43 5.05
CA ILE A 147 -5.89 14.53 5.17
C ILE A 147 -5.74 13.35 4.21
N ILE A 148 -5.40 13.63 2.95
CA ILE A 148 -5.29 12.59 1.91
C ILE A 148 -4.13 11.65 2.21
N ILE A 149 -2.91 12.14 2.44
CA ILE A 149 -1.76 11.25 2.68
C ILE A 149 -1.92 10.45 3.99
N SER A 150 -2.57 11.01 5.00
CA SER A 150 -2.87 10.28 6.25
C SER A 150 -3.94 9.21 6.04
N PHE A 151 -4.93 9.49 5.19
CA PHE A 151 -5.88 8.49 4.72
C PHE A 151 -5.18 7.34 4.00
N LEU A 152 -4.28 7.64 3.05
CA LEU A 152 -3.55 6.61 2.30
C LEU A 152 -2.66 5.78 3.22
N LEU A 153 -1.95 6.43 4.15
CA LEU A 153 -1.10 5.74 5.12
C LEU A 153 -1.92 4.81 6.02
N MET A 154 -3.04 5.27 6.56
CA MET A 154 -3.85 4.44 7.46
C MET A 154 -4.61 3.33 6.72
N PHE A 155 -4.97 3.54 5.45
CA PHE A 155 -5.51 2.49 4.60
C PHE A 155 -4.51 1.34 4.45
N VAL A 156 -3.24 1.66 4.17
CA VAL A 156 -2.15 0.67 4.10
C VAL A 156 -1.89 0.01 5.44
N ILE A 157 -1.77 0.79 6.53
CA ILE A 157 -1.57 0.26 7.89
C ILE A 157 -2.69 -0.72 8.25
N SER A 158 -3.95 -0.33 8.02
CA SER A 158 -5.10 -1.19 8.33
C SER A 158 -5.06 -2.48 7.52
N ALA A 159 -4.67 -2.42 6.25
CA ALA A 159 -4.55 -3.61 5.43
C ALA A 159 -3.55 -4.63 5.97
N VAL A 160 -2.34 -4.18 6.26
CA VAL A 160 -1.26 -5.10 6.63
C VAL A 160 -1.30 -5.53 8.10
N SER A 161 -1.99 -4.77 8.96
CA SER A 161 -2.06 -5.07 10.40
C SER A 161 -3.37 -5.73 10.83
N THR A 162 -4.46 -5.56 10.07
CA THR A 162 -5.80 -5.96 10.51
C THR A 162 -6.47 -7.04 9.68
N ASP A 163 -6.03 -7.27 8.43
CA ASP A 163 -6.55 -8.34 7.57
C ASP A 163 -5.78 -9.63 7.83
N ALA A 164 -6.49 -10.71 8.13
CA ALA A 164 -5.89 -12.03 8.38
C ALA A 164 -5.19 -12.63 7.15
N ARG A 165 -5.49 -12.12 5.94
CA ARG A 165 -4.88 -12.57 4.68
C ARG A 165 -3.62 -11.80 4.30
N ALA A 166 -3.29 -10.74 5.05
CA ALA A 166 -2.06 -9.99 4.83
C ALA A 166 -0.83 -10.77 5.31
N ILE A 167 0.30 -10.60 4.62
CA ILE A 167 1.58 -11.19 5.00
C ILE A 167 2.20 -10.33 6.10
N ARG A 168 2.06 -10.77 7.36
CA ARG A 168 2.36 -9.95 8.55
C ARG A 168 3.86 -9.66 8.69
N GLU A 169 4.70 -10.57 8.20
CA GLU A 169 6.16 -10.47 8.15
C GLU A 169 6.62 -9.28 7.29
N LEU A 170 5.81 -8.88 6.31
CA LEU A 170 6.10 -7.76 5.42
C LEU A 170 5.39 -6.45 5.84
N ALA A 171 4.66 -6.44 6.95
CA ALA A 171 3.95 -5.23 7.39
C ALA A 171 4.91 -4.05 7.63
N GLY A 172 6.08 -4.29 8.23
CA GLY A 172 7.08 -3.25 8.49
C GLY A 172 7.62 -2.61 7.21
N ILE A 173 8.02 -3.41 6.22
CA ILE A 173 8.51 -2.89 4.94
C ILE A 173 7.42 -2.14 4.16
N VAL A 174 6.17 -2.62 4.21
CA VAL A 174 5.04 -1.96 3.53
C VAL A 174 4.70 -0.62 4.18
N VAL A 175 4.62 -0.55 5.51
CA VAL A 175 4.35 0.71 6.23
C VAL A 175 5.49 1.71 6.05
N GLY A 176 6.75 1.28 6.18
CA GLY A 176 7.90 2.15 5.93
C GLY A 176 7.94 2.69 4.50
N SER A 177 7.67 1.83 3.53
CA SER A 177 7.60 2.22 2.11
C SER A 177 6.47 3.21 1.83
N ALA A 178 5.31 3.04 2.49
CA ALA A 178 4.22 3.99 2.42
C ALA A 178 4.64 5.37 2.95
N VAL A 179 5.39 5.42 4.05
CA VAL A 179 5.94 6.68 4.56
C VAL A 179 6.91 7.32 3.56
N VAL A 180 7.82 6.56 2.92
CA VAL A 180 8.73 7.11 1.89
C VAL A 180 7.95 7.72 0.73
N MET A 181 7.05 6.94 0.11
CA MET A 181 6.36 7.37 -1.11
C MET A 181 5.41 8.55 -0.87
N LEU A 182 4.74 8.60 0.28
CA LEU A 182 3.88 9.72 0.67
C LEU A 182 4.70 10.96 1.02
N SER A 183 5.89 10.78 1.62
CA SER A 183 6.81 11.89 1.90
C SER A 183 7.39 12.49 0.62
N VAL A 184 7.73 11.67 -0.37
CA VAL A 184 8.18 12.12 -1.69
C VAL A 184 7.11 12.99 -2.36
N LEU A 185 5.83 12.62 -2.23
CA LEU A 185 4.72 13.39 -2.77
C LEU A 185 4.49 14.71 -2.02
N ALA A 186 4.35 14.63 -0.69
CA ALA A 186 3.77 15.73 0.10
C ALA A 186 4.78 16.55 0.89
N GLY A 187 6.02 16.09 1.02
CA GLY A 187 7.04 16.73 1.84
C GLY A 187 7.33 18.17 1.44
N LEU A 188 7.19 18.51 0.16
CA LEU A 188 7.45 19.85 -0.38
C LEU A 188 6.22 20.76 -0.36
N ILE A 189 5.07 20.26 0.07
CA ILE A 189 3.81 21.00 0.07
C ILE A 189 3.33 21.18 1.51
N SER A 190 3.17 20.08 2.24
CA SER A 190 2.72 20.08 3.63
C SER A 190 3.82 19.72 4.64
N GLY A 191 4.97 19.21 4.21
CA GLY A 191 5.99 18.66 5.11
C GLY A 191 5.75 17.19 5.51
N ALA A 192 4.70 16.56 4.94
CA ALA A 192 4.34 15.15 5.10
C ALA A 192 4.39 14.65 6.55
N SER A 193 3.60 15.28 7.43
CA SER A 193 3.60 14.92 8.85
C SER A 193 2.98 13.56 9.08
N MET A 194 1.71 13.38 8.68
CA MET A 194 0.89 12.20 8.94
C MET A 194 0.79 11.79 10.42
N ASN A 195 1.29 12.59 11.36
CA ASN A 195 1.51 12.18 12.75
C ASN A 195 1.54 13.42 13.67
N PRO A 196 0.53 13.59 14.54
CA PRO A 196 0.49 14.72 15.48
C PRO A 196 1.70 14.78 16.41
N ALA A 197 2.17 13.65 16.97
CA ALA A 197 3.32 13.63 17.87
C ALA A 197 4.60 14.06 17.15
N ARG A 198 4.79 13.62 15.90
CA ARG A 198 5.92 14.04 15.05
C ARG A 198 5.97 15.55 14.81
N SER A 199 4.83 16.23 14.85
CA SER A 199 4.77 17.68 14.65
C SER A 199 4.81 18.46 15.95
N ILE A 200 4.16 17.97 17.01
CA ILE A 200 4.07 18.63 18.31
C ILE A 200 5.43 18.66 19.02
N GLY A 201 6.18 17.55 19.05
CA GLY A 201 7.46 17.47 19.79
C GLY A 201 8.46 18.57 19.36
N PRO A 202 8.83 18.64 18.06
CA PRO A 202 9.66 19.72 17.53
C PRO A 202 9.12 21.13 17.73
N ALA A 203 7.79 21.32 17.65
CA ALA A 203 7.16 22.62 17.87
C ALA A 203 7.33 23.13 19.30
N ILE A 204 7.21 22.24 20.29
CA ILE A 204 7.41 22.56 21.71
C ILE A 204 8.86 22.99 21.97
N VAL A 205 9.83 22.20 21.52
CA VAL A 205 11.25 22.43 21.81
C VAL A 205 11.79 23.67 21.10
N MET A 206 11.37 23.91 19.86
CA MET A 206 11.81 25.06 19.07
C MET A 206 10.92 26.30 19.23
N HIS A 207 9.90 26.24 20.10
CA HIS A 207 8.91 27.31 20.34
C HIS A 207 8.26 27.87 19.06
N ASN A 208 8.01 27.01 18.06
CA ASN A 208 7.40 27.41 16.79
C ASN A 208 6.12 26.60 16.53
N TYR A 209 4.98 27.28 16.67
CA TYR A 209 3.64 26.68 16.56
C TYR A 209 2.91 27.05 15.26
N LYS A 210 3.62 27.64 14.28
CA LYS A 210 3.01 28.12 13.03
C LYS A 210 2.28 26.98 12.30
N SER A 211 0.98 27.17 12.05
CA SER A 211 0.09 26.22 11.39
C SER A 211 0.04 24.81 12.02
N LEU A 212 0.47 24.66 13.29
CA LEU A 212 0.54 23.35 13.97
C LEU A 212 -0.81 22.64 14.02
N TRP A 213 -1.90 23.39 14.11
CA TRP A 213 -3.27 22.88 14.13
C TRP A 213 -3.56 21.95 12.93
N ILE A 214 -3.00 22.23 11.76
CA ILE A 214 -3.14 21.39 10.56
C ILE A 214 -2.69 19.96 10.86
N TYR A 215 -1.50 19.82 11.46
CA TYR A 215 -0.86 18.54 11.72
C TYR A 215 -1.42 17.80 12.94
N ILE A 216 -2.34 18.44 13.68
CA ILE A 216 -3.11 17.80 14.74
C ILE A 216 -4.41 17.23 14.14
N PHE A 217 -5.15 18.05 13.40
CA PHE A 217 -6.49 17.68 12.92
C PHE A 217 -6.47 16.86 11.62
N ALA A 218 -5.67 17.26 10.63
CA ALA A 218 -5.67 16.59 9.33
C ALA A 218 -5.28 15.12 9.41
N PRO A 219 -4.21 14.72 10.16
CA PRO A 219 -3.89 13.32 10.31
C PRO A 219 -5.00 12.51 10.97
N VAL A 220 -5.64 13.03 12.02
CA VAL A 220 -6.72 12.31 12.71
C VAL A 220 -7.90 12.08 11.77
N ILE A 221 -8.34 13.11 11.03
CA ILE A 221 -9.44 13.00 10.06
C ILE A 221 -9.09 12.00 8.96
N GLY A 222 -7.91 12.15 8.36
CA GLY A 222 -7.44 11.28 7.29
C GLY A 222 -7.35 9.83 7.73
N MET A 223 -6.69 9.57 8.87
CA MET A 223 -6.50 8.21 9.37
C MET A 223 -7.81 7.53 9.73
N LEU A 224 -8.73 8.23 10.41
CA LEU A 224 -10.07 7.69 10.68
C LEU A 224 -10.77 7.27 9.38
N ALA A 225 -10.82 8.16 8.39
CA ALA A 225 -11.42 7.86 7.10
C ALA A 225 -10.74 6.68 6.39
N GLY A 226 -9.41 6.58 6.45
CA GLY A 226 -8.63 5.50 5.84
C GLY A 226 -8.89 4.15 6.48
N GLY A 227 -8.88 4.11 7.82
CA GLY A 227 -9.16 2.91 8.59
C GLY A 227 -10.60 2.40 8.43
N PHE A 228 -11.59 3.30 8.48
CA PHE A 228 -12.99 2.92 8.23
C PHE A 228 -13.22 2.45 6.79
N THR A 229 -12.60 3.10 5.81
CA THR A 229 -12.67 2.66 4.42
C THR A 229 -12.12 1.25 4.25
N TYR A 230 -10.96 0.94 4.84
CA TYR A 230 -10.41 -0.42 4.78
C TYR A 230 -11.30 -1.44 5.52
N ASN A 231 -11.77 -1.10 6.71
CA ASN A 231 -12.63 -2.00 7.50
C ASN A 231 -13.96 -2.29 6.79
N PHE A 232 -14.50 -1.32 6.03
CA PHE A 232 -15.65 -1.54 5.16
C PHE A 232 -15.37 -2.62 4.11
N PHE A 233 -14.18 -2.63 3.48
CA PHE A 233 -13.78 -3.74 2.60
C PHE A 233 -13.69 -5.08 3.34
N GLY A 234 -13.10 -5.10 4.54
CA GLY A 234 -12.94 -6.30 5.35
C GLY A 234 -14.26 -6.94 5.79
N THR A 235 -15.19 -6.15 6.32
CA THR A 235 -16.52 -6.62 6.76
C THR A 235 -17.35 -7.19 5.62
N MET A 236 -17.27 -6.57 4.44
CA MET A 236 -17.95 -7.04 3.24
C MET A 236 -17.44 -8.43 2.80
N MET A 237 -16.17 -8.76 3.11
CA MET A 237 -15.57 -10.07 2.83
C MET A 237 -15.81 -11.11 3.93
N ALA A 238 -15.91 -10.71 5.21
CA ALA A 238 -16.27 -11.62 6.30
C ALA A 238 -17.68 -12.20 6.09
N SER A 239 -18.67 -11.35 5.73
CA SER A 239 -20.04 -11.82 5.43
C SER A 239 -20.15 -12.77 4.22
N ARG A 240 -19.07 -12.90 3.43
CA ARG A 240 -18.96 -13.89 2.35
C ARG A 240 -18.51 -15.25 2.88
N SER A 241 -17.53 -15.29 3.78
CA SER A 241 -17.01 -16.57 4.30
C SER A 241 -18.14 -17.32 5.00
N ASP A 242 -18.86 -16.60 5.86
CA ASP A 242 -20.01 -17.13 6.61
C ASP A 242 -21.10 -17.65 5.66
N ARG A 243 -21.43 -16.90 4.60
CA ARG A 243 -22.42 -17.33 3.59
C ARG A 243 -21.98 -18.54 2.77
N ILE A 244 -20.70 -18.64 2.41
CA ILE A 244 -20.20 -19.80 1.66
C ILE A 244 -20.22 -21.04 2.55
N GLU A 245 -19.88 -20.90 3.83
CA GLU A 245 -20.03 -21.98 4.82
C GLU A 245 -21.49 -22.39 4.97
N GLU A 246 -22.42 -21.45 5.16
CA GLU A 246 -23.88 -21.74 5.23
C GLU A 246 -24.41 -22.42 3.95
N ASP A 247 -24.04 -21.94 2.76
CA ASP A 247 -24.43 -22.55 1.47
C ASP A 247 -23.82 -23.95 1.27
N THR A 248 -22.66 -24.21 1.87
CA THR A 248 -21.98 -25.52 1.79
C THR A 248 -22.60 -26.50 2.79
N ILE A 249 -22.88 -26.03 4.00
CA ILE A 249 -23.55 -26.80 5.06
C ILE A 249 -24.96 -27.17 4.63
N SER A 250 -25.75 -26.22 4.10
CA SER A 250 -27.09 -26.50 3.58
C SER A 250 -27.08 -27.52 2.44
N LYS A 251 -26.13 -27.48 1.51
CA LYS A 251 -25.99 -28.49 0.44
C LYS A 251 -25.52 -29.86 0.94
N MET A 252 -24.83 -29.91 2.06
CA MET A 252 -24.46 -31.17 2.72
C MET A 252 -25.63 -31.74 3.53
N GLU A 253 -26.48 -30.89 4.09
CA GLU A 253 -27.73 -31.26 4.78
C GLU A 253 -28.83 -31.68 3.79
N GLU A 254 -28.88 -31.09 2.59
CA GLU A 254 -29.80 -31.46 1.49
C GLU A 254 -29.40 -32.75 0.73
N GLY A 255 -28.83 -33.72 1.44
CA GLY A 255 -28.80 -35.11 1.00
C GLY A 255 -30.20 -35.70 0.89
N GLY A 256 -30.93 -35.34 -0.17
CA GLY A 256 -32.20 -35.94 -0.58
C GLY A 256 -33.45 -35.15 -0.19
N GLY A 257 -33.82 -34.13 -0.98
CA GLY A 257 -35.14 -33.53 -0.89
C GLY A 257 -35.25 -32.24 -1.68
N SER A 258 -35.86 -32.32 -2.87
CA SER A 258 -36.19 -31.13 -3.66
C SER A 258 -37.33 -30.37 -2.97
N SER A 259 -37.04 -29.18 -2.42
CA SER A 259 -38.08 -28.20 -2.11
C SER A 259 -37.63 -26.81 -2.53
N VAL A 260 -38.32 -26.27 -3.54
CA VAL A 260 -38.13 -24.92 -4.06
C VAL A 260 -38.85 -23.97 -3.11
N GLY A 261 -38.12 -23.38 -2.16
CA GLY A 261 -38.58 -22.26 -1.36
C GLY A 261 -38.33 -20.94 -2.09
N ILE A 262 -39.41 -20.30 -2.55
CA ILE A 262 -39.38 -18.92 -3.02
C ILE A 262 -39.42 -18.02 -1.78
N GLU A 263 -38.29 -17.41 -1.42
CA GLU A 263 -38.29 -16.25 -0.52
C GLU A 263 -37.50 -15.09 -1.13
N GLY A 264 -38.21 -13.97 -1.25
CA GLY A 264 -37.67 -12.71 -1.74
C GLY A 264 -36.81 -12.03 -0.69
N SER A 265 -35.54 -11.81 -1.04
CA SER A 265 -34.75 -10.73 -0.48
C SER A 265 -33.87 -10.16 -1.58
N ARG A 266 -34.00 -8.85 -1.85
CA ARG A 266 -33.23 -8.11 -2.86
C ARG A 266 -31.77 -7.95 -2.42
N VAL A 267 -31.01 -9.04 -2.42
CA VAL A 267 -29.59 -9.03 -2.07
C VAL A 267 -28.80 -9.62 -3.22
N CYS A 268 -27.84 -8.85 -3.75
CA CYS A 268 -26.96 -9.28 -4.85
C CYS A 268 -26.33 -10.65 -4.54
N SER A 269 -26.29 -11.53 -5.55
CA SER A 269 -25.59 -12.82 -5.47
C SER A 269 -24.16 -12.66 -4.93
N PRO A 270 -23.65 -13.58 -4.09
CA PRO A 270 -22.29 -13.53 -3.54
C PRO A 270 -21.20 -13.32 -4.60
N THR A 271 -21.41 -13.87 -5.80
CA THR A 271 -20.50 -13.69 -6.95
C THR A 271 -20.45 -12.24 -7.44
N VAL A 272 -21.59 -11.55 -7.46
CA VAL A 272 -21.68 -10.14 -7.86
C VAL A 272 -20.98 -9.25 -6.84
N VAL A 273 -21.18 -9.51 -5.54
CA VAL A 273 -20.49 -8.78 -4.47
C VAL A 273 -18.98 -8.96 -4.57
N ALA A 274 -18.50 -10.18 -4.80
CA ALA A 274 -17.07 -10.45 -4.97
C ALA A 274 -16.48 -9.74 -6.20
N CYS A 275 -17.23 -9.72 -7.32
CA CYS A 275 -16.83 -8.97 -8.50
C CYS A 275 -16.72 -7.46 -8.18
N ILE A 276 -17.74 -6.87 -7.54
CA ILE A 276 -17.71 -5.46 -7.15
C ILE A 276 -16.51 -5.15 -6.25
N GLN A 277 -16.22 -6.00 -5.25
CA GLN A 277 -15.06 -5.82 -4.36
C GLN A 277 -13.73 -5.80 -5.12
N ARG A 278 -13.57 -6.73 -6.07
CA ARG A 278 -12.40 -6.77 -6.96
C ARG A 278 -12.27 -5.49 -7.78
N LEU A 279 -13.37 -5.02 -8.38
CA LEU A 279 -13.39 -3.79 -9.18
C LEU A 279 -13.04 -2.57 -8.33
N ILE A 280 -13.58 -2.46 -7.12
CA ILE A 280 -13.23 -1.35 -6.23
C ILE A 280 -11.76 -1.43 -5.82
N ALA A 281 -11.23 -2.62 -5.50
CA ALA A 281 -9.82 -2.79 -5.17
C ALA A 281 -8.89 -2.41 -6.33
N GLU A 282 -9.25 -2.75 -7.57
CA GLU A 282 -8.53 -2.32 -8.79
C GLU A 282 -8.57 -0.80 -8.96
N ALA A 283 -9.75 -0.18 -8.80
CA ALA A 283 -9.89 1.27 -8.91
C ALA A 283 -9.11 2.01 -7.80
N VAL A 284 -9.18 1.54 -6.55
CA VAL A 284 -8.44 2.11 -5.41
C VAL A 284 -6.94 1.93 -5.61
N GLY A 285 -6.46 0.75 -6.00
CA GLY A 285 -5.03 0.53 -6.24
C GLY A 285 -4.49 1.40 -7.37
N THR A 286 -5.21 1.49 -8.50
CA THR A 286 -4.80 2.40 -9.59
C THR A 286 -4.88 3.87 -9.16
N PHE A 287 -5.86 4.28 -8.34
CA PHE A 287 -5.91 5.63 -7.76
C PHE A 287 -4.63 5.94 -6.96
N PHE A 288 -4.20 5.06 -6.06
CA PHE A 288 -2.99 5.26 -5.25
C PHE A 288 -1.75 5.38 -6.15
N ILE A 289 -1.61 4.47 -7.11
CA ILE A 289 -0.49 4.44 -8.06
C ILE A 289 -0.39 5.76 -8.83
N ILE A 290 -1.50 6.28 -9.36
CA ILE A 290 -1.49 7.54 -10.11
C ILE A 290 -1.31 8.74 -9.20
N PHE A 291 -2.02 8.80 -8.08
CA PHE A 291 -1.92 9.92 -7.15
C PHE A 291 -0.49 10.12 -6.63
N ILE A 292 0.20 9.05 -6.24
CA ILE A 292 1.57 9.11 -5.72
C ILE A 292 2.60 9.19 -6.85
N GLY A 293 2.50 8.33 -7.86
CA GLY A 293 3.46 8.27 -8.97
C GLY A 293 3.46 9.56 -9.79
N CYS A 294 2.31 9.98 -10.32
CA CYS A 294 2.21 11.25 -11.04
C CYS A 294 2.39 12.45 -10.11
N GLY A 295 1.98 12.34 -8.86
CA GLY A 295 2.17 13.38 -7.86
C GLY A 295 3.65 13.69 -7.61
N SER A 296 4.52 12.67 -7.58
CA SER A 296 5.97 12.86 -7.49
C SER A 296 6.54 13.59 -8.72
N ILE A 297 5.99 13.34 -9.92
CA ILE A 297 6.43 13.99 -11.17
C ILE A 297 6.06 15.48 -11.16
N VAL A 298 4.79 15.81 -10.92
CA VAL A 298 4.35 17.20 -10.89
C VAL A 298 4.98 17.96 -9.73
N GLY A 299 5.16 17.32 -8.57
CA GLY A 299 5.89 17.87 -7.44
C GLY A 299 7.32 18.23 -7.84
N ASN A 300 8.02 17.36 -8.57
CA ASN A 300 9.35 17.67 -9.10
C ASN A 300 9.33 18.80 -10.14
N LYS A 301 8.30 18.88 -10.99
CA LYS A 301 8.18 19.97 -11.97
C LYS A 301 7.87 21.33 -11.34
N ILE A 302 7.24 21.36 -10.17
CA ILE A 302 6.93 22.59 -9.44
C ILE A 302 8.12 23.01 -8.56
N TYR A 303 8.73 22.07 -7.84
CA TYR A 303 9.69 22.36 -6.77
C TYR A 303 11.13 21.91 -7.05
N THR A 304 11.38 21.08 -8.07
CA THR A 304 12.71 20.60 -8.54
C THR A 304 13.55 19.79 -7.55
N THR A 305 13.01 19.41 -6.40
CA THR A 305 13.76 18.79 -5.30
C THR A 305 13.53 17.28 -5.11
N VAL A 306 12.49 16.70 -5.75
CA VAL A 306 12.22 15.25 -5.65
C VAL A 306 13.32 14.43 -6.34
N THR A 307 13.88 14.95 -7.44
CA THR A 307 14.84 14.31 -8.34
C THR A 307 14.29 13.08 -9.08
N PHE A 308 14.96 12.68 -10.17
CA PHE A 308 14.54 11.54 -10.97
C PHE A 308 14.55 10.20 -10.19
N PRO A 309 15.60 9.85 -9.39
CA PRO A 309 15.56 8.67 -8.54
C PRO A 309 14.38 8.65 -7.55
N GLY A 310 13.99 9.82 -7.01
CA GLY A 310 12.85 9.92 -6.11
C GLY A 310 11.53 9.58 -6.78
N ILE A 311 11.35 9.99 -8.04
CA ILE A 311 10.19 9.61 -8.86
C ILE A 311 10.18 8.09 -9.09
N CYS A 312 11.31 7.49 -9.45
CA CYS A 312 11.41 6.03 -9.66
C CYS A 312 11.08 5.23 -8.38
N ILE A 313 11.57 5.69 -7.23
CA ILE A 313 11.27 5.11 -5.92
C ILE A 313 9.77 5.21 -5.63
N ALA A 314 9.15 6.37 -5.86
CA ALA A 314 7.71 6.54 -5.63
C ALA A 314 6.88 5.55 -6.47
N TRP A 315 7.20 5.36 -7.76
CA TRP A 315 6.50 4.40 -8.63
C TRP A 315 6.67 2.95 -8.19
N GLY A 316 7.89 2.53 -7.82
CA GLY A 316 8.13 1.16 -7.38
C GLY A 316 7.46 0.85 -6.03
N LEU A 317 7.62 1.75 -5.05
CA LEU A 317 7.09 1.56 -3.70
C LEU A 317 5.56 1.58 -3.66
N VAL A 318 4.90 2.44 -4.45
CA VAL A 318 3.42 2.46 -4.46
C VAL A 318 2.82 1.19 -5.03
N VAL A 319 3.40 0.63 -6.09
CA VAL A 319 2.91 -0.63 -6.65
C VAL A 319 3.15 -1.77 -5.66
N MET A 320 4.34 -1.85 -5.06
CA MET A 320 4.63 -2.84 -4.01
C MET A 320 3.62 -2.75 -2.86
N ALA A 321 3.41 -1.55 -2.31
CA ALA A 321 2.49 -1.33 -1.19
C ALA A 321 1.07 -1.74 -1.56
N MET A 322 0.57 -1.39 -2.75
CA MET A 322 -0.79 -1.74 -3.17
C MET A 322 -0.97 -3.22 -3.45
N ILE A 323 0.04 -3.93 -3.96
CA ILE A 323 0.00 -5.40 -4.10
C ILE A 323 -0.19 -6.04 -2.72
N TYR A 324 0.57 -5.63 -1.71
CA TYR A 324 0.43 -6.16 -0.35
C TYR A 324 -0.83 -5.69 0.39
N THR A 325 -1.46 -4.60 -0.06
CA THR A 325 -2.64 -4.00 0.59
C THR A 325 -3.95 -4.57 0.07
N VAL A 326 -4.09 -4.78 -1.25
CA VAL A 326 -5.35 -5.22 -1.88
C VAL A 326 -5.18 -6.34 -2.92
N GLY A 327 -3.97 -6.90 -3.07
CA GLY A 327 -3.70 -7.99 -4.01
C GLY A 327 -4.43 -9.28 -3.67
N HIS A 328 -4.60 -9.61 -2.38
CA HIS A 328 -5.42 -10.74 -1.94
C HIS A 328 -6.92 -10.57 -2.24
N ILE A 329 -7.36 -9.35 -2.59
CA ILE A 329 -8.75 -9.04 -2.94
C ILE A 329 -8.96 -9.18 -4.46
N SER A 330 -8.12 -8.50 -5.25
CA SER A 330 -8.31 -8.33 -6.70
C SER A 330 -7.36 -9.12 -7.60
N GLY A 331 -6.22 -9.58 -7.06
CA GLY A 331 -5.06 -9.99 -7.85
C GLY A 331 -4.11 -8.84 -8.20
N ALA A 332 -4.46 -7.59 -7.85
CA ALA A 332 -3.61 -6.40 -8.02
C ALA A 332 -3.08 -6.22 -9.46
N HIS A 333 -3.96 -6.25 -10.46
CA HIS A 333 -3.54 -6.03 -11.84
C HIS A 333 -3.13 -4.56 -12.04
N PHE A 334 -3.98 -3.64 -11.59
CA PHE A 334 -3.85 -2.18 -11.67
C PHE A 334 -3.48 -1.60 -13.04
N ASN A 335 -3.59 -2.43 -14.08
CA ASN A 335 -2.99 -2.23 -15.38
C ASN A 335 -3.82 -3.00 -16.43
N PRO A 336 -4.36 -2.29 -17.44
CA PRO A 336 -5.09 -2.92 -18.53
C PRO A 336 -4.27 -3.97 -19.27
N ALA A 337 -2.97 -3.71 -19.48
CA ALA A 337 -2.09 -4.65 -20.18
C ALA A 337 -1.86 -5.95 -19.38
N VAL A 338 -1.69 -5.87 -18.05
CA VAL A 338 -1.60 -7.06 -17.17
C VAL A 338 -2.89 -7.87 -17.24
N THR A 339 -4.04 -7.19 -17.15
CA THR A 339 -5.36 -7.83 -17.23
C THR A 339 -5.54 -8.57 -18.56
N ILE A 340 -5.22 -7.91 -19.68
CA ILE A 340 -5.27 -8.50 -21.02
C ILE A 340 -4.34 -9.72 -21.12
N THR A 341 -3.11 -9.63 -20.62
CA THR A 341 -2.16 -10.76 -20.66
C THR A 341 -2.66 -11.96 -19.86
N PHE A 342 -3.15 -11.77 -18.63
CA PHE A 342 -3.70 -12.89 -17.86
C PHE A 342 -4.94 -13.49 -18.50
N THR A 343 -5.79 -12.68 -19.14
CA THR A 343 -6.91 -13.20 -19.95
C THR A 343 -6.40 -14.03 -21.14
N ALA A 344 -5.38 -13.55 -21.87
CA ALA A 344 -4.79 -14.26 -23.00
C ALA A 344 -4.10 -15.58 -22.58
N LEU A 345 -3.48 -15.61 -21.41
CA LEU A 345 -2.89 -16.81 -20.80
C LEU A 345 -3.94 -17.78 -20.22
N ARG A 346 -5.23 -17.40 -20.23
CA ARG A 346 -6.36 -18.13 -19.65
C ARG A 346 -6.28 -18.31 -18.13
N THR A 347 -5.61 -17.38 -17.45
CA THR A 347 -5.52 -17.32 -15.99
C THR A 347 -6.49 -16.31 -15.38
N PHE A 348 -7.19 -15.51 -16.20
CA PHE A 348 -8.22 -14.57 -15.76
C PHE A 348 -9.50 -14.64 -16.63
N PRO A 349 -10.71 -14.54 -16.04
CA PRO A 349 -11.96 -14.68 -16.79
C PRO A 349 -12.16 -13.57 -17.84
N VAL A 350 -12.42 -13.97 -19.09
CA VAL A 350 -12.63 -13.05 -20.22
C VAL A 350 -13.77 -12.05 -19.97
N LYS A 351 -14.82 -12.48 -19.25
CA LYS A 351 -15.98 -11.63 -18.94
C LYS A 351 -15.68 -10.54 -17.90
N GLU A 352 -14.73 -10.78 -16.98
CA GLU A 352 -14.35 -9.82 -15.94
C GLU A 352 -13.32 -8.81 -16.46
N ALA A 353 -12.57 -9.14 -17.51
CA ALA A 353 -11.47 -8.32 -18.01
C ALA A 353 -11.89 -6.88 -18.43
N PRO A 354 -12.99 -6.66 -19.17
CA PRO A 354 -13.43 -5.31 -19.49
C PRO A 354 -13.78 -4.49 -18.25
N LEU A 355 -14.38 -5.13 -17.23
CA LEU A 355 -14.76 -4.46 -16.00
C LEU A 355 -13.52 -4.00 -15.20
N TYR A 356 -12.50 -4.86 -15.11
CA TYR A 356 -11.21 -4.50 -14.50
C TYR A 356 -10.56 -3.31 -15.21
N ILE A 357 -10.53 -3.32 -16.55
CA ILE A 357 -9.95 -2.23 -17.34
C ILE A 357 -10.70 -0.91 -17.07
N VAL A 358 -12.04 -0.94 -17.04
CA VAL A 358 -12.85 0.25 -16.70
C VAL A 358 -12.55 0.73 -15.28
N ALA A 359 -12.49 -0.17 -14.29
CA ALA A 359 -12.18 0.18 -12.92
C ALA A 359 -10.79 0.85 -12.79
N GLN A 360 -9.78 0.31 -13.47
CA GLN A 360 -8.43 0.87 -13.49
C GLN A 360 -8.41 2.26 -14.14
N LEU A 361 -9.12 2.46 -15.26
CA LEU A 361 -9.22 3.76 -15.92
C LEU A 361 -9.96 4.80 -15.07
N VAL A 362 -11.02 4.39 -14.36
CA VAL A 362 -11.72 5.24 -13.38
C VAL A 362 -10.78 5.64 -12.25
N GLY A 363 -10.08 4.67 -11.66
CA GLY A 363 -9.08 4.92 -10.61
C GLY A 363 -7.98 5.87 -11.05
N ALA A 364 -7.42 5.65 -12.25
CA ALA A 364 -6.38 6.49 -12.82
C ALA A 364 -6.85 7.93 -13.08
N THR A 365 -8.05 8.09 -13.66
CA THR A 365 -8.63 9.40 -13.95
C THR A 365 -8.96 10.13 -12.66
N PHE A 366 -9.50 9.43 -11.65
CA PHE A 366 -9.81 10.03 -10.36
C PHE A 366 -8.55 10.46 -9.60
N GLY A 367 -7.51 9.63 -9.57
CA GLY A 367 -6.23 9.97 -8.93
C GLY A 367 -5.57 11.18 -9.58
N SER A 368 -5.58 11.23 -10.91
CA SER A 368 -5.12 12.40 -11.68
C SER A 368 -5.99 13.64 -11.42
N GLY A 369 -7.31 13.50 -11.35
CA GLY A 369 -8.24 14.61 -11.11
C GLY A 369 -8.05 15.25 -9.73
N VAL A 370 -7.89 14.44 -8.68
CA VAL A 370 -7.58 14.94 -7.34
C VAL A 370 -6.24 15.69 -7.35
N LEU A 371 -5.22 15.16 -8.03
CA LEU A 371 -3.93 15.81 -8.17
C LEU A 371 -4.02 17.16 -8.89
N TYR A 372 -4.78 17.23 -9.99
CA TYR A 372 -5.02 18.45 -10.75
C TYR A 372 -5.68 19.54 -9.89
N LEU A 373 -6.72 19.17 -9.12
CA LEU A 373 -7.43 20.11 -8.25
C LEU A 373 -6.56 20.61 -7.09
N LEU A 374 -5.72 19.74 -6.53
CA LEU A 374 -4.84 20.08 -5.41
C LEU A 374 -3.66 20.96 -5.82
N LEU A 375 -3.02 20.67 -6.96
CA LEU A 375 -1.75 21.30 -7.34
C LEU A 375 -1.89 22.36 -8.42
N LYS A 376 -3.02 22.37 -9.15
CA LYS A 376 -3.32 23.30 -10.24
C LYS A 376 -2.13 23.47 -11.21
N PRO A 377 -1.61 22.37 -11.77
CA PRO A 377 -0.42 22.42 -12.62
C PRO A 377 -0.68 23.19 -13.91
N LYS A 378 0.35 23.88 -14.39
CA LYS A 378 0.35 24.51 -15.71
C LYS A 378 0.46 23.44 -16.83
N PRO A 379 0.08 23.75 -18.08
CA PRO A 379 0.17 22.80 -19.20
C PRO A 379 1.58 22.19 -19.39
N GLU A 380 2.64 22.96 -19.18
CA GLU A 380 4.04 22.51 -19.30
C GLU A 380 4.43 21.53 -18.18
N GLN A 381 3.67 21.56 -17.07
CA GLN A 381 3.82 20.69 -15.91
C GLN A 381 3.06 19.37 -16.06
N PHE A 382 2.76 18.95 -17.30
CA PHE A 382 2.12 17.66 -17.59
C PHE A 382 2.84 16.50 -16.89
N TYR A 383 2.10 15.73 -16.11
CA TYR A 383 2.63 14.63 -15.28
C TYR A 383 2.25 13.24 -15.79
N GLY A 384 1.55 13.17 -16.93
CA GLY A 384 1.38 11.92 -17.66
C GLY A 384 2.63 11.60 -18.50
N THR A 385 2.52 10.52 -19.28
CA THR A 385 3.64 10.05 -20.10
C THR A 385 3.66 10.71 -21.47
N THR A 386 4.82 11.20 -21.89
CA THR A 386 5.10 11.61 -23.27
C THR A 386 6.50 11.16 -23.67
N PRO A 387 6.76 10.91 -24.96
CA PRO A 387 8.10 10.59 -25.45
C PRO A 387 9.05 11.75 -25.14
N VAL A 388 10.20 11.43 -24.55
CA VAL A 388 11.34 12.35 -24.44
C VAL A 388 12.21 12.21 -25.69
N GLY A 389 12.44 10.97 -26.12
CA GLY A 389 13.01 10.63 -27.42
C GLY A 389 11.97 10.61 -28.54
N SER A 390 12.25 9.89 -29.63
CA SER A 390 11.27 9.71 -30.71
C SER A 390 10.10 8.82 -30.28
N ASP A 391 8.94 9.00 -30.91
CA ASP A 391 7.75 8.18 -30.65
C ASP A 391 8.04 6.68 -30.83
N ILE A 392 8.81 6.33 -31.87
CA ILE A 392 9.20 4.94 -32.16
C ILE A 392 10.19 4.42 -31.12
N GLN A 393 11.18 5.21 -30.73
CA GLN A 393 12.14 4.82 -29.70
C GLN A 393 11.43 4.57 -28.36
N SER A 394 10.49 5.44 -28.00
CA SER A 394 9.69 5.29 -26.79
C SER A 394 8.78 4.06 -26.87
N PHE A 395 8.13 3.83 -28.02
CA PHE A 395 7.31 2.65 -28.25
C PHE A 395 8.09 1.33 -28.08
N VAL A 396 9.28 1.23 -28.70
CA VAL A 396 10.15 0.04 -28.57
C VAL A 396 10.58 -0.14 -27.12
N LEU A 397 10.96 0.94 -26.44
CA LEU A 397 11.39 0.85 -25.05
C LEU A 397 10.25 0.43 -24.12
N GLU A 398 9.03 0.94 -24.33
CA GLU A 398 7.82 0.52 -23.61
C GLU A 398 7.51 -0.96 -23.80
N ILE A 399 7.73 -1.53 -25.00
CA ILE A 399 7.62 -2.98 -25.22
C ILE A 399 8.62 -3.74 -24.34
N ILE A 400 9.89 -3.34 -24.35
CA ILE A 400 10.98 -4.03 -23.64
C ILE A 400 10.75 -4.02 -22.12
N ILE A 401 10.45 -2.85 -21.54
CA ILE A 401 10.26 -2.76 -20.09
C ILE A 401 8.95 -3.41 -19.63
N SER A 402 7.91 -3.40 -20.47
CA SER A 402 6.64 -4.08 -20.14
C SER A 402 6.77 -5.59 -20.27
N PHE A 403 7.58 -6.08 -21.21
CA PHE A 403 8.00 -7.47 -21.28
C PHE A 403 8.68 -7.89 -19.98
N LEU A 404 9.68 -7.13 -19.53
CA LEU A 404 10.40 -7.42 -18.29
C LEU A 404 9.44 -7.45 -17.09
N LEU A 405 8.56 -6.45 -16.97
CA LEU A 405 7.59 -6.36 -15.89
C LEU A 405 6.68 -7.59 -15.87
N MET A 406 6.08 -7.97 -17.00
CA MET A 406 5.16 -9.11 -17.04
C MET A 406 5.86 -10.46 -16.89
N PHE A 407 7.11 -10.57 -17.33
CA PHE A 407 7.94 -11.74 -17.08
C PHE A 407 8.17 -11.92 -15.56
N VAL A 408 8.51 -10.84 -14.84
CA VAL A 408 8.67 -10.88 -13.38
C VAL A 408 7.34 -11.15 -12.67
N ILE A 409 6.23 -10.52 -13.09
CA ILE A 409 4.90 -10.83 -12.54
C ILE A 409 4.58 -12.32 -12.70
N SER A 410 4.83 -12.87 -13.89
CA SER A 410 4.55 -14.28 -14.19
C SER A 410 5.38 -15.23 -13.32
N GLY A 411 6.65 -14.90 -13.08
CA GLY A 411 7.55 -15.75 -12.32
C GLY A 411 7.50 -15.58 -10.81
N ALA A 412 7.44 -14.35 -10.31
CA ALA A 412 7.52 -14.07 -8.88
C ALA A 412 6.15 -14.04 -8.19
N SER A 413 5.05 -13.84 -8.94
CA SER A 413 3.70 -13.71 -8.37
C SER A 413 2.71 -14.76 -8.88
N ALA A 414 2.77 -15.14 -10.16
CA ALA A 414 1.79 -16.07 -10.75
C ALA A 414 2.24 -17.55 -10.75
N ASP A 415 3.54 -17.84 -10.62
CA ASP A 415 4.02 -19.23 -10.51
C ASP A 415 3.97 -19.72 -9.06
N THR A 416 3.21 -20.79 -8.82
CA THR A 416 3.06 -21.42 -7.50
C THR A 416 4.35 -21.99 -6.91
N ARG A 417 5.42 -22.10 -7.72
CA ARG A 417 6.74 -22.54 -7.27
C ARG A 417 7.59 -21.41 -6.69
N ALA A 418 7.21 -20.16 -6.91
CA ALA A 418 7.92 -19.02 -6.37
C ALA A 418 7.57 -18.80 -4.90
N ILE A 419 8.43 -18.06 -4.19
CA ILE A 419 8.12 -17.52 -2.86
C ILE A 419 7.11 -16.39 -3.07
N GLY A 420 5.83 -16.74 -3.20
CA GLY A 420 4.76 -15.82 -3.58
C GLY A 420 4.63 -14.60 -2.66
N GLU A 421 5.05 -14.74 -1.40
CA GLU A 421 5.12 -13.64 -0.44
C GLU A 421 6.03 -12.49 -0.89
N LEU A 422 7.09 -12.77 -1.66
CA LEU A 422 8.01 -11.75 -2.17
C LEU A 422 7.58 -11.15 -3.52
N GLY A 423 6.45 -11.61 -4.08
CA GLY A 423 5.97 -11.19 -5.40
C GLY A 423 5.79 -9.67 -5.52
N GLY A 424 5.13 -9.04 -4.53
CA GLY A 424 4.93 -7.59 -4.50
C GLY A 424 6.23 -6.79 -4.49
N LEU A 425 7.22 -7.23 -3.71
CA LEU A 425 8.56 -6.64 -3.65
C LEU A 425 9.27 -6.75 -5.01
N ALA A 426 9.25 -7.93 -5.64
CA ALA A 426 9.89 -8.15 -6.94
C ALA A 426 9.25 -7.28 -8.04
N VAL A 427 7.92 -7.18 -8.06
CA VAL A 427 7.20 -6.34 -9.03
C VAL A 427 7.51 -4.86 -8.82
N GLY A 428 7.46 -4.36 -7.58
CA GLY A 428 7.80 -2.96 -7.28
C GLY A 428 9.25 -2.61 -7.62
N ALA A 429 10.21 -3.48 -7.28
CA ALA A 429 11.61 -3.31 -7.64
C ALA A 429 11.82 -3.28 -9.16
N THR A 430 11.11 -4.13 -9.90
CA THR A 430 11.17 -4.14 -11.37
C THR A 430 10.69 -2.83 -11.97
N ILE A 431 9.59 -2.27 -11.45
CA ILE A 431 9.08 -0.97 -11.90
C ILE A 431 10.08 0.15 -11.61
N LEU A 432 10.70 0.15 -10.42
CA LEU A 432 11.74 1.12 -10.07
C LEU A 432 12.92 1.05 -11.06
N ILE A 433 13.46 -0.16 -11.31
CA ILE A 433 14.60 -0.37 -12.21
C ILE A 433 14.24 -0.01 -13.65
N ALA A 434 13.07 -0.44 -14.12
CA ALA A 434 12.57 -0.08 -15.45
C ALA A 434 12.38 1.44 -15.59
N CYS A 435 11.89 2.10 -14.54
CA CYS A 435 11.76 3.55 -14.51
C CYS A 435 13.12 4.23 -14.61
N LEU A 436 14.12 3.80 -13.85
CA LEU A 436 15.49 4.33 -13.94
C LEU A 436 16.09 4.15 -15.34
N ALA A 437 15.89 2.99 -15.96
CA ALA A 437 16.46 2.67 -17.26
C ALA A 437 15.77 3.40 -18.42
N ALA A 438 14.43 3.45 -18.41
CA ALA A 438 13.64 3.91 -19.56
C ALA A 438 13.01 5.29 -19.37
N GLY A 439 12.90 5.78 -18.14
CA GLY A 439 12.30 7.06 -17.81
C GLY A 439 12.83 8.26 -18.62
N PRO A 440 14.15 8.41 -18.81
CA PRO A 440 14.71 9.54 -19.56
C PRO A 440 14.42 9.50 -21.08
N ILE A 441 13.88 8.39 -21.60
CA ILE A 441 13.62 8.20 -23.03
C ILE A 441 12.12 8.09 -23.29
N SER A 442 11.45 7.12 -22.67
CA SER A 442 10.01 6.86 -22.88
C SER A 442 9.12 7.43 -21.78
N GLY A 443 9.66 7.83 -20.63
CA GLY A 443 8.86 8.14 -19.44
C GLY A 443 8.37 6.91 -18.67
N ALA A 444 8.75 5.70 -19.10
CA ALA A 444 8.53 4.40 -18.46
C ALA A 444 7.09 4.18 -17.95
N SER A 445 6.12 4.08 -18.86
CA SER A 445 4.71 3.92 -18.48
C SER A 445 4.39 2.51 -18.01
N MET A 446 4.71 1.51 -18.83
CA MET A 446 4.37 0.09 -18.64
C MET A 446 2.87 -0.21 -18.43
N ASN A 447 2.01 0.80 -18.47
CA ASN A 447 0.62 0.72 -18.03
C ASN A 447 -0.24 1.71 -18.84
N PRO A 448 -1.22 1.23 -19.63
CA PRO A 448 -2.13 2.10 -20.36
C PRO A 448 -2.96 3.02 -19.46
N ALA A 449 -3.46 2.54 -18.31
CA ALA A 449 -4.23 3.39 -17.39
C ALA A 449 -3.38 4.53 -16.82
N ARG A 450 -2.08 4.28 -16.58
CA ARG A 450 -1.11 5.30 -16.15
C ARG A 450 -0.90 6.42 -17.16
N SER A 451 -1.04 6.13 -18.45
CA SER A 451 -0.95 7.14 -19.49
C SER A 451 -2.30 7.80 -19.80
N ILE A 452 -3.39 7.02 -19.85
CA ILE A 452 -4.71 7.51 -20.23
C ILE A 452 -5.30 8.45 -19.17
N GLY A 453 -5.24 8.12 -17.88
CA GLY A 453 -5.85 8.93 -16.82
C GLY A 453 -5.34 10.39 -16.79
N PRO A 454 -4.02 10.61 -16.68
CA PRO A 454 -3.43 11.94 -16.81
C PRO A 454 -3.70 12.64 -18.14
N ALA A 455 -3.68 11.90 -19.26
CA ALA A 455 -3.96 12.46 -20.58
C ALA A 455 -5.38 13.02 -20.70
N ILE A 456 -6.38 12.33 -20.12
CA ILE A 456 -7.78 12.80 -20.07
C ILE A 456 -7.90 14.08 -19.25
N VAL A 457 -7.31 14.11 -18.05
CA VAL A 457 -7.45 15.24 -17.11
C VAL A 457 -6.73 16.50 -17.60
N MET A 458 -5.55 16.35 -18.20
CA MET A 458 -4.74 17.48 -18.68
C MET A 458 -4.93 17.77 -20.18
N HIS A 459 -5.82 17.06 -20.86
CA HIS A 459 -6.09 17.17 -22.31
C HIS A 459 -4.83 17.08 -23.19
N ASN A 460 -3.90 16.19 -22.86
CA ASN A 460 -2.68 15.97 -23.63
C ASN A 460 -2.56 14.50 -24.06
N TYR A 461 -2.71 14.26 -25.36
CA TYR A 461 -2.76 12.92 -25.97
C TYR A 461 -1.53 12.61 -26.83
N LYS A 462 -0.47 13.41 -26.72
CA LYS A 462 0.73 13.26 -27.56
C LYS A 462 1.31 11.85 -27.47
N ALA A 463 1.38 11.16 -28.61
CA ALA A 463 1.89 9.79 -28.76
C ALA A 463 1.26 8.75 -27.81
N LEU A 464 0.04 8.98 -27.32
CA LEU A 464 -0.64 8.09 -26.37
C LEU A 464 -0.76 6.64 -26.88
N TRP A 465 -0.87 6.46 -28.20
CA TRP A 465 -0.89 5.14 -28.84
C TRP A 465 0.30 4.27 -28.44
N ALA A 466 1.50 4.85 -28.30
CA ALA A 466 2.70 4.10 -27.96
C ALA A 466 2.61 3.49 -26.56
N TYR A 467 1.97 4.19 -25.63
CA TYR A 467 1.75 3.77 -24.24
C TYR A 467 0.52 2.89 -24.02
N ILE A 468 -0.29 2.70 -25.07
CA ILE A 468 -1.37 1.72 -25.08
C ILE A 468 -0.85 0.43 -25.69
N PHE A 469 -0.35 0.49 -26.94
CA PHE A 469 0.06 -0.70 -27.67
C PHE A 469 1.38 -1.27 -27.19
N GLY A 470 2.36 -0.43 -26.83
CA GLY A 470 3.69 -0.87 -26.38
C GLY A 470 3.58 -1.79 -25.15
N PRO A 471 2.92 -1.34 -24.07
CA PRO A 471 2.69 -2.19 -22.91
C PRO A 471 1.91 -3.48 -23.19
N VAL A 472 0.84 -3.43 -23.98
CA VAL A 472 0.07 -4.65 -24.31
C VAL A 472 0.92 -5.67 -25.06
N ILE A 473 1.68 -5.25 -26.07
CA ILE A 473 2.56 -6.12 -26.84
C ILE A 473 3.67 -6.70 -25.94
N GLY A 474 4.34 -5.84 -25.17
CA GLY A 474 5.40 -6.25 -24.26
C GLY A 474 4.93 -7.25 -23.22
N MET A 475 3.81 -6.99 -22.55
CA MET A 475 3.27 -7.87 -21.51
C MET A 475 2.80 -9.21 -22.08
N LEU A 476 2.13 -9.23 -23.24
CA LEU A 476 1.80 -10.48 -23.92
C LEU A 476 3.05 -11.30 -24.20
N ALA A 477 4.07 -10.69 -24.82
CA ALA A 477 5.34 -11.37 -25.09
C ALA A 477 5.99 -11.90 -23.79
N GLY A 478 6.06 -11.09 -22.72
CA GLY A 478 6.66 -11.48 -21.44
C GLY A 478 5.96 -12.67 -20.78
N GLY A 479 4.63 -12.63 -20.73
CA GLY A 479 3.82 -13.71 -20.17
C GLY A 479 3.91 -15.01 -20.96
N PHE A 480 3.86 -14.94 -22.30
CA PHE A 480 4.03 -16.13 -23.15
C PHE A 480 5.45 -16.68 -23.10
N THR A 481 6.48 -15.84 -23.08
CA THR A 481 7.87 -16.29 -22.92
C THR A 481 8.06 -17.01 -21.60
N TYR A 482 7.55 -16.46 -20.49
CA TYR A 482 7.61 -17.15 -19.19
C TYR A 482 6.92 -18.52 -19.27
N LYS A 483 5.72 -18.59 -19.87
CA LYS A 483 4.99 -19.85 -20.06
C LYS A 483 5.77 -20.88 -20.89
N LEU A 484 6.54 -20.45 -21.88
CA LEU A 484 7.36 -21.34 -22.72
C LEU A 484 8.56 -21.93 -21.97
N ILE A 485 9.24 -21.13 -21.14
CA ILE A 485 10.39 -21.61 -20.35
C ILE A 485 9.95 -22.39 -19.09
N LYS A 486 8.69 -22.24 -18.67
CA LYS A 486 8.14 -22.88 -17.48
C LYS A 486 8.14 -24.41 -17.65
N PHE A 487 9.10 -25.09 -17.02
CA PHE A 487 9.14 -26.56 -16.99
C PHE A 487 7.86 -27.10 -16.35
N THR A 488 7.22 -28.08 -17.00
CA THR A 488 5.99 -28.72 -16.52
C THR A 488 6.33 -30.11 -16.01
N ASP A 489 6.41 -30.29 -14.68
CA ASP A 489 6.46 -31.62 -14.08
C ASP A 489 5.07 -32.26 -14.17
N LYS A 490 4.71 -32.77 -15.34
CA LYS A 490 3.69 -33.82 -15.41
C LYS A 490 4.42 -35.15 -15.34
N PRO A 491 4.28 -35.95 -14.27
CA PRO A 491 4.62 -37.35 -14.38
C PRO A 491 3.70 -37.93 -15.46
N SER A 492 4.30 -38.48 -16.51
CA SER A 492 3.65 -39.26 -17.55
C SER A 492 3.14 -40.59 -16.99
N GLN A 493 2.23 -40.53 -16.02
CA GLN A 493 1.45 -41.66 -15.55
C GLN A 493 -0.02 -41.31 -15.74
N ASN A 494 -0.53 -41.51 -16.96
CA ASN A 494 -1.95 -41.79 -17.27
C ASN A 494 -2.22 -41.94 -18.79
N VAL A 495 -1.20 -42.12 -19.63
CA VAL A 495 -1.41 -42.48 -21.05
C VAL A 495 -1.48 -44.01 -21.27
N THR A 496 -1.17 -44.83 -20.26
CA THR A 496 -1.14 -46.31 -20.37
C THR A 496 -2.09 -47.07 -19.44
N LYS A 497 -3.14 -46.45 -18.89
CA LYS A 497 -4.16 -47.18 -18.10
C LYS A 497 -5.57 -47.24 -18.69
N ASN A 498 -5.83 -46.61 -19.83
CA ASN A 498 -7.14 -46.70 -20.51
C ASN A 498 -7.02 -47.22 -21.96
N SER A 499 -6.15 -48.19 -22.23
CA SER A 499 -6.28 -48.99 -23.45
C SER A 499 -7.24 -50.17 -23.15
N PRO A 500 -8.35 -50.32 -23.90
CA PRO A 500 -9.27 -51.46 -23.75
C PRO A 500 -8.58 -52.82 -23.99
N PHE A 501 -7.40 -52.80 -24.60
CA PHE A 501 -6.67 -53.99 -25.06
C PHE A 501 -6.01 -54.80 -23.94
N LEU A 502 -5.75 -54.19 -22.76
CA LEU A 502 -5.08 -54.87 -21.63
C LEU A 502 -6.05 -55.46 -20.59
N LYS A 503 -7.37 -55.30 -20.76
CA LYS A 503 -8.36 -55.89 -19.84
C LYS A 503 -8.67 -57.36 -20.13
N ASN A 504 -8.39 -57.85 -21.34
CA ASN A 504 -8.69 -59.22 -21.76
C ASN A 504 -7.56 -60.24 -21.52
N ILE A 505 -6.39 -59.83 -21.04
CA ILE A 505 -5.28 -60.75 -20.76
C ILE A 505 -5.32 -61.28 -19.32
N ASN A 506 -6.01 -60.59 -18.41
CA ASN A 506 -6.06 -60.97 -16.98
C ASN A 506 -7.35 -61.72 -16.57
N SER A 507 -8.22 -62.09 -17.51
CA SER A 507 -9.48 -62.80 -17.21
C SER A 507 -9.56 -64.20 -17.81
N SER A 508 -8.43 -64.79 -18.22
CA SER A 508 -8.42 -66.11 -18.87
C SER A 508 -7.45 -67.11 -18.23
N ASN A 509 -7.01 -66.88 -16.99
CA ASN A 509 -6.09 -67.78 -16.27
C ASN A 509 -6.61 -68.31 -14.93
N ASP A 510 -7.90 -68.13 -14.65
CA ASP A 510 -8.57 -68.81 -13.54
C ASP A 510 -9.73 -69.64 -14.11
N ASP A 511 -9.40 -70.82 -14.63
CA ASP A 511 -10.28 -72.00 -14.76
C ASP A 511 -9.42 -73.27 -14.76
#